data_AF-A0A956GRX1-F1
#
_entry.id   AF-A0A956GRX1-F1
#
_cell.length_a   1.000
_cell.length_b   1.000
_cell.length_c   1.000
_cell.angle_alpha   90.00
_cell.angle_beta   90.00
_cell.angle_gamma   90.00
#
_symmetry.space_group_name_H-M   'P 1'
#
loop_
_entity.id
_entity.type
_entity.pdbx_description
1 polymer ?
#
loop_
_entity_poly.entity_id
_entity_poly.type
_entity_poly.pdbx_seq_one_letter_code
_entity_poly.pdbx_strand_id
1 'polypeptide(L)'
;MTVRDVIVVGAGPAGAAVAARLHQHGVRDVLVLERYRHPREKPCGGGLTGHADEALAALDLKLDVPHLASPTARVRFGSFVRTVRLGRPVNVIRRDEFDASLVAQVRARGVEIVEDEGVTRLAVEADRVVVETSRGRTLAARVVVGADGAASVVRKHLTGNAKALPHRLFKAELPVADGAAVDDAMLYDFTPMLHGVRGYLWVFPVHDRRVNVGIMHYPSTRVGGPKLIEHLGAGLAEVGVTLPAR
;
A
#
# COMPACT_ATOMS: atom_id res chain seq x y z
N MET A 1 -6.72 31.69 13.76
CA MET A 1 -6.46 30.49 12.94
C MET A 1 -7.81 29.91 12.56
N THR A 2 -8.13 29.81 11.27
CA THR A 2 -9.40 29.22 10.82
C THR A 2 -9.41 27.73 11.13
N VAL A 3 -10.45 27.25 11.81
CA VAL A 3 -10.61 25.84 12.18
C VAL A 3 -11.33 25.13 11.04
N ARG A 4 -10.71 24.06 10.51
CA ARG A 4 -11.31 23.18 9.52
C ARG A 4 -12.34 22.24 10.13
N ASP A 5 -13.30 21.77 9.36
CA ASP A 5 -14.14 20.66 9.83
C ASP A 5 -13.32 19.36 9.96
N VAL A 6 -12.60 18.96 8.91
CA VAL A 6 -11.80 17.71 8.91
C VAL A 6 -10.43 17.90 8.26
N ILE A 7 -9.38 17.41 8.94
CA ILE A 7 -8.07 17.15 8.33
C ILE A 7 -7.85 15.63 8.23
N VAL A 8 -7.55 15.15 7.02
CA VAL A 8 -7.15 13.76 6.77
C VAL A 8 -5.64 13.72 6.58
N VAL A 9 -4.93 12.90 7.37
CA VAL A 9 -3.48 12.77 7.29
C VAL A 9 -3.14 11.55 6.44
N GLY A 10 -2.58 11.78 5.25
CA GLY A 10 -2.22 10.78 4.24
C GLY A 10 -3.22 10.72 3.09
N ALA A 11 -2.72 10.71 1.85
CA ALA A 11 -3.52 10.61 0.63
C ALA A 11 -3.28 9.27 -0.11
N GLY A 12 -3.07 8.18 0.63
CA GLY A 12 -3.19 6.82 0.09
C GLY A 12 -4.66 6.37 -0.05
N PRO A 13 -4.92 5.09 -0.39
CA PRO A 13 -6.29 4.61 -0.63
C PRO A 13 -7.25 4.81 0.54
N ALA A 14 -6.76 4.65 1.79
CA ALA A 14 -7.57 4.91 2.98
C ALA A 14 -7.94 6.39 3.13
N GLY A 15 -7.01 7.31 2.87
CA GLY A 15 -7.26 8.75 2.94
C GLY A 15 -8.20 9.24 1.84
N ALA A 16 -7.98 8.76 0.61
CA ALA A 16 -8.87 9.00 -0.52
C ALA A 16 -10.28 8.47 -0.25
N ALA A 17 -10.42 7.29 0.36
CA ALA A 17 -11.71 6.72 0.74
C ALA A 17 -12.43 7.56 1.80
N VAL A 18 -11.72 8.04 2.83
CA VAL A 18 -12.28 8.93 3.85
C VAL A 18 -12.77 10.23 3.22
N ALA A 19 -11.93 10.88 2.40
CA ALA A 19 -12.28 12.12 1.71
C ALA A 19 -13.50 11.95 0.78
N ALA A 20 -13.53 10.87 -0.01
CA ALA A 20 -14.65 10.55 -0.88
C ALA A 20 -15.95 10.34 -0.09
N ARG A 21 -15.90 9.57 1.02
CA ARG A 21 -17.08 9.30 1.87
C ARG A 21 -17.59 10.58 2.52
N LEU A 22 -16.71 11.39 3.10
CA LEU A 22 -17.08 12.67 3.70
C LEU A 22 -17.76 13.59 2.68
N HIS A 23 -17.21 13.65 1.46
CA HIS A 23 -17.82 14.40 0.37
C HIS A 23 -19.21 13.85 -0.03
N GLN A 24 -19.41 12.53 -0.12
CA GLN A 24 -20.74 11.94 -0.38
C GLN A 24 -21.77 12.34 0.68
N HIS A 25 -21.34 12.51 1.94
CA HIS A 25 -22.20 12.92 3.06
C HIS A 25 -22.33 14.45 3.22
N GLY A 26 -21.88 15.25 2.26
CA GLY A 26 -22.07 16.70 2.29
C GLY A 26 -21.03 17.48 3.10
N VAL A 27 -20.00 16.84 3.65
CA VAL A 27 -18.89 17.54 4.30
C VAL A 27 -17.99 18.11 3.21
N ARG A 28 -17.85 19.44 3.19
CA ARG A 28 -17.14 20.17 2.12
C ARG A 28 -15.79 20.72 2.58
N ASP A 29 -15.66 21.09 3.84
CA ASP A 29 -14.41 21.61 4.40
C ASP A 29 -13.48 20.47 4.88
N VAL A 30 -12.93 19.76 3.89
CA VAL A 30 -11.99 18.65 4.10
C VAL A 30 -10.64 19.02 3.49
N LEU A 31 -9.58 18.98 4.30
CA LEU A 31 -8.20 19.11 3.85
C LEU A 31 -7.47 17.78 4.01
N VAL A 32 -6.91 17.25 2.92
CA VAL A 32 -6.03 16.08 2.96
C VAL A 32 -4.57 16.56 2.87
N LEU A 33 -3.74 16.14 3.83
CA LEU A 33 -2.31 16.43 3.86
C LEU A 33 -1.51 15.17 3.53
N GLU A 34 -0.67 15.21 2.51
CA GLU A 34 0.17 14.10 2.11
C GLU A 34 1.65 14.53 2.07
N ARG A 35 2.50 13.68 2.66
CA ARG A 35 3.93 13.92 2.78
C ARG A 35 4.66 13.88 1.43
N TYR A 36 4.16 13.09 0.49
CA TYR A 36 4.83 12.77 -0.76
C TYR A 36 3.97 13.11 -1.97
N ARG A 37 4.57 13.65 -3.02
CA ARG A 37 3.88 13.87 -4.29
C ARG A 37 3.53 12.57 -5.03
N HIS A 38 2.30 12.46 -5.54
CA HIS A 38 1.85 11.39 -6.43
C HIS A 38 2.27 11.64 -7.89
N PRO A 39 2.50 10.57 -8.68
CA PRO A 39 2.60 9.18 -8.25
C PRO A 39 3.84 8.96 -7.37
N ARG A 40 3.72 8.07 -6.38
CA ARG A 40 4.79 7.76 -5.43
C ARG A 40 4.95 6.27 -5.21
N GLU A 41 6.19 5.83 -5.04
CA GLU A 41 6.43 4.45 -4.67
C GLU A 41 5.89 4.11 -3.28
N LYS A 42 5.18 2.98 -3.20
CA LYS A 42 4.81 2.33 -1.95
C LYS A 42 5.06 0.84 -2.10
N PRO A 43 5.96 0.23 -1.30
CA PRO A 43 6.33 -1.15 -1.53
C PRO A 43 5.17 -2.06 -1.11
N CYS A 44 4.61 -2.78 -2.10
CA CYS A 44 3.38 -3.57 -2.02
C CYS A 44 3.29 -4.50 -3.24
N GLY A 45 2.68 -5.67 -3.07
CA GLY A 45 2.43 -6.62 -4.17
C GLY A 45 1.33 -6.18 -5.14
N GLY A 46 0.45 -5.25 -4.75
CA GLY A 46 -0.54 -4.65 -5.65
C GLY A 46 -1.83 -5.46 -5.87
N GLY A 47 -2.03 -6.58 -5.17
CA GLY A 47 -3.26 -7.37 -5.30
C GLY A 47 -4.47 -6.70 -4.62
N LEU A 48 -5.47 -6.31 -5.41
CA LEU A 48 -6.77 -5.84 -4.99
C LEU A 48 -7.79 -6.99 -5.07
N THR A 49 -8.27 -7.48 -3.93
CA THR A 49 -9.32 -8.51 -3.91
C THR A 49 -10.62 -7.96 -4.50
N GLY A 50 -11.54 -8.82 -4.95
CA GLY A 50 -12.86 -8.39 -5.44
C GLY A 50 -13.73 -7.56 -4.48
N HIS A 51 -13.38 -7.48 -3.18
CA HIS A 51 -13.99 -6.53 -2.24
C HIS A 51 -13.56 -5.07 -2.49
N ALA A 52 -12.42 -4.86 -3.15
CA ALA A 52 -11.95 -3.53 -3.52
C ALA A 52 -12.88 -2.89 -4.56
N ASP A 53 -13.39 -3.67 -5.51
CA ASP A 53 -14.35 -3.19 -6.52
C ASP A 53 -15.65 -2.71 -5.84
N GLU A 54 -16.16 -3.48 -4.88
CA GLU A 54 -17.32 -3.10 -4.08
C GLU A 54 -17.05 -1.83 -3.25
N ALA A 55 -15.88 -1.73 -2.63
CA ALA A 55 -15.50 -0.57 -1.84
C ALA A 55 -15.36 0.69 -2.70
N LEU A 56 -14.77 0.57 -3.89
CA LEU A 56 -14.64 1.67 -4.85
C LEU A 56 -16.00 2.15 -5.33
N ALA A 57 -16.87 1.21 -5.75
CA ALA A 57 -18.23 1.52 -6.18
C ALA A 57 -19.03 2.24 -5.07
N ALA A 58 -18.93 1.77 -3.83
CA ALA A 58 -19.61 2.41 -2.69
C ALA A 58 -19.12 3.84 -2.39
N LEU A 59 -17.96 4.23 -2.94
CA LEU A 59 -17.35 5.57 -2.81
C LEU A 59 -17.46 6.39 -4.11
N ASP A 60 -18.18 5.89 -5.12
CA ASP A 60 -18.24 6.40 -6.49
C ASP A 60 -16.86 6.50 -7.18
N LEU A 61 -15.87 5.80 -6.65
CA LEU A 61 -14.51 5.74 -7.18
C LEU A 61 -14.40 4.57 -8.16
N LYS A 62 -13.42 4.64 -9.05
CA LYS A 62 -13.20 3.63 -10.10
C LYS A 62 -11.78 3.11 -10.04
N LEU A 63 -11.64 1.82 -10.36
CA LEU A 63 -10.35 1.24 -10.71
C LEU A 63 -10.00 1.70 -12.13
N ASP A 64 -9.35 2.86 -12.25
CA ASP A 64 -9.04 3.51 -13.52
C ASP A 64 -7.52 3.54 -13.76
N VAL A 65 -6.93 2.35 -13.74
CA VAL A 65 -5.52 2.09 -14.04
C VAL A 65 -5.38 0.71 -14.69
N PRO A 66 -4.30 0.47 -15.44
CA PRO A 66 -3.99 -0.86 -15.94
C PRO A 66 -3.91 -1.88 -14.80
N HIS A 67 -4.50 -3.04 -15.01
CA HIS A 67 -4.52 -4.12 -14.03
C HIS A 67 -4.61 -5.47 -14.73
N LEU A 68 -4.14 -6.52 -14.05
CA LEU A 68 -4.31 -7.89 -14.48
C LEU A 68 -5.19 -8.64 -13.49
N ALA A 69 -6.29 -9.21 -13.97
CA ALA A 69 -7.20 -9.99 -13.14
C ALA A 69 -6.66 -11.42 -12.97
N SER A 70 -6.14 -11.73 -11.79
CA SER A 70 -5.64 -13.07 -11.44
C SER A 70 -6.77 -13.94 -10.85
N PRO A 71 -7.24 -14.98 -11.54
CA PRO A 71 -8.33 -15.83 -11.05
C PRO A 71 -7.85 -16.93 -10.10
N THR A 72 -6.55 -17.14 -9.98
CA THR A 72 -5.96 -18.21 -9.17
C THR A 72 -4.85 -17.71 -8.26
N ALA A 73 -4.70 -18.37 -7.12
CA ALA A 73 -3.58 -18.20 -6.20
C ALA A 73 -2.87 -19.55 -6.04
N ARG A 74 -1.55 -19.56 -6.20
CA ARG A 74 -0.70 -20.71 -5.93
C ARG A 74 -0.03 -20.51 -4.59
N VAL A 75 -0.22 -21.45 -3.67
CA VAL A 75 0.39 -21.45 -2.35
C VAL A 75 1.44 -22.54 -2.30
N ARG A 76 2.65 -22.19 -1.88
CA ARG A 76 3.78 -23.10 -1.77
C ARG A 76 4.38 -23.13 -0.37
N PHE A 77 4.79 -24.32 0.07
CA PHE A 77 5.56 -24.54 1.29
C PHE A 77 6.48 -25.78 1.13
N GLY A 78 7.76 -25.56 0.86
CA GLY A 78 8.69 -26.63 0.51
C GLY A 78 8.31 -27.27 -0.84
N SER A 79 8.14 -28.59 -0.83
CA SER A 79 7.66 -29.36 -1.99
C SER A 79 6.14 -29.33 -2.14
N PHE A 80 5.40 -28.86 -1.13
CA PHE A 80 3.94 -28.75 -1.22
C PHE A 80 3.55 -27.53 -2.05
N VAL A 81 2.75 -27.76 -3.09
CA VAL A 81 2.18 -26.71 -3.95
C VAL A 81 0.70 -26.97 -4.13
N ARG A 82 -0.13 -25.94 -3.89
CA ARG A 82 -1.57 -26.01 -4.14
C ARG A 82 -2.03 -24.77 -4.91
N THR A 83 -2.73 -25.00 -6.01
CA THR A 83 -3.43 -23.95 -6.76
C THR A 83 -4.87 -23.88 -6.28
N VAL A 84 -5.33 -22.67 -5.97
CA VAL A 84 -6.70 -22.38 -5.53
C VAL A 84 -7.34 -21.46 -6.55
N ARG A 85 -8.52 -21.84 -7.04
CA ARG A 85 -9.38 -20.95 -7.83
C ARG A 85 -10.06 -19.97 -6.87
N LEU A 86 -9.91 -18.69 -7.15
CA LEU A 86 -10.52 -17.63 -6.35
C LEU A 86 -11.97 -17.45 -6.78
N GLY A 87 -12.88 -17.23 -5.82
CA GLY A 87 -14.30 -16.98 -6.11
C GLY A 87 -14.52 -15.67 -6.87
N ARG A 88 -13.59 -14.71 -6.70
CA ARG A 88 -13.47 -13.50 -7.52
C ARG A 88 -12.00 -13.28 -7.85
N PRO A 89 -11.65 -12.84 -9.06
CA PRO A 89 -10.27 -12.49 -9.38
C PRO A 89 -9.70 -11.42 -8.45
N VAL A 90 -8.38 -11.42 -8.30
CA VAL A 90 -7.63 -10.36 -7.65
C VAL A 90 -7.00 -9.50 -8.74
N ASN A 91 -7.32 -8.22 -8.77
CA ASN A 91 -6.75 -7.28 -9.73
C ASN A 91 -5.37 -6.86 -9.24
N VAL A 92 -4.31 -7.25 -9.96
CA VAL A 92 -2.94 -6.84 -9.66
C VAL A 92 -2.63 -5.53 -10.37
N ILE A 93 -2.31 -4.50 -9.57
CA ILE A 93 -2.00 -3.14 -10.03
C ILE A 93 -0.59 -2.69 -9.66
N ARG A 94 -0.14 -1.61 -10.30
CA ARG A 94 0.94 -0.76 -9.76
C ARG A 94 0.37 0.24 -8.76
N ARG A 95 0.96 0.28 -7.56
CA ARG A 95 0.40 1.01 -6.41
C ARG A 95 0.55 2.51 -6.46
N ASP A 96 1.60 2.98 -7.09
CA ASP A 96 1.85 4.38 -7.40
C ASP A 96 0.81 4.93 -8.37
N GLU A 97 0.49 4.20 -9.44
CA GLU A 97 -0.56 4.55 -10.41
C GLU A 97 -1.95 4.53 -9.74
N PHE A 98 -2.27 3.46 -9.00
CA PHE A 98 -3.55 3.32 -8.32
C PHE A 98 -3.78 4.42 -7.27
N ASP A 99 -2.81 4.67 -6.39
CA ASP A 99 -2.91 5.74 -5.38
C ASP A 99 -3.11 7.11 -6.07
N ALA A 100 -2.36 7.40 -7.15
CA ALA A 100 -2.49 8.66 -7.91
C ALA A 100 -3.86 8.82 -8.58
N SER A 101 -4.41 7.75 -9.16
CA SER A 101 -5.75 7.76 -9.78
C SER A 101 -6.84 8.08 -8.77
N LEU A 102 -6.79 7.48 -7.56
CA LEU A 102 -7.76 7.78 -6.50
C LEU A 102 -7.67 9.24 -6.05
N VAL A 103 -6.45 9.78 -5.89
CA VAL A 103 -6.24 11.18 -5.52
C VAL A 103 -6.78 12.13 -6.58
N ALA A 104 -6.57 11.84 -7.86
CA ALA A 104 -7.13 12.62 -8.96
C ALA A 104 -8.67 12.61 -8.96
N GLN A 105 -9.28 11.44 -8.75
CA GLN A 105 -10.74 11.31 -8.67
C GLN A 105 -11.32 12.08 -7.48
N VAL A 106 -10.66 12.08 -6.32
CA VAL A 106 -11.10 12.85 -5.14
C VAL A 106 -10.92 14.35 -5.36
N ARG A 107 -9.80 14.79 -5.96
CA ARG A 107 -9.58 16.20 -6.33
C ARG A 107 -10.63 16.72 -7.31
N ALA A 108 -11.03 15.91 -8.29
CA ALA A 108 -12.06 16.28 -9.27
C ALA A 108 -13.43 16.56 -8.63
N ARG A 109 -13.67 16.08 -7.40
CA ARG A 109 -14.87 16.38 -6.60
C ARG A 109 -14.72 17.66 -5.75
N GLY A 110 -13.62 18.40 -5.88
CA GLY A 110 -13.38 19.64 -5.16
C GLY A 110 -12.83 19.47 -3.75
N VAL A 111 -12.37 18.27 -3.36
CA VAL A 111 -11.66 18.10 -2.08
C VAL A 111 -10.24 18.65 -2.20
N GLU A 112 -9.84 19.45 -1.23
CA GLU A 112 -8.50 20.01 -1.17
C GLU A 112 -7.49 18.96 -0.72
N ILE A 113 -6.46 18.72 -1.54
CA ILE A 113 -5.37 17.80 -1.24
C ILE A 113 -4.04 18.51 -1.45
N VAL A 114 -3.28 18.67 -0.37
CA VAL A 114 -1.94 19.28 -0.39
C VAL A 114 -0.89 18.18 -0.27
N GLU A 115 -0.01 18.14 -1.27
CA GLU A 115 1.12 17.21 -1.35
C GLU A 115 2.43 17.88 -0.94
N ASP A 116 3.48 17.08 -0.75
CA ASP A 116 4.78 17.51 -0.24
C ASP A 116 4.68 18.25 1.11
N GLU A 117 3.70 17.84 1.92
CA GLU A 117 3.43 18.41 3.23
C GLU A 117 2.88 17.35 4.18
N GLY A 118 3.78 16.78 5.00
CA GLY A 118 3.43 15.79 6.00
C GLY A 118 3.08 16.43 7.33
N VAL A 119 2.18 15.80 8.09
CA VAL A 119 1.96 16.14 9.50
C VAL A 119 3.13 15.64 10.34
N THR A 120 3.67 16.50 11.19
CA THR A 120 4.81 16.21 12.07
C THR A 120 4.40 16.08 13.53
N ARG A 121 3.38 16.84 13.96
CA ARG A 121 2.89 16.83 15.34
C ARG A 121 1.40 17.16 15.40
N LEU A 122 0.78 16.66 16.47
CA LEU A 122 -0.62 16.88 16.81
C LEU A 122 -0.72 17.28 18.28
N ALA A 123 -1.69 18.11 18.62
CA ALA A 123 -2.13 18.37 19.98
C ALA A 123 -3.66 18.38 20.03
N VAL A 124 -4.24 17.52 20.86
CA VAL A 124 -5.68 17.47 21.09
C VAL A 124 -6.02 18.48 22.18
N GLU A 125 -6.85 19.45 21.86
CA GLU A 125 -7.38 20.46 22.77
C GLU A 125 -8.85 20.14 23.08
N ALA A 126 -9.51 20.99 23.88
CA ALA A 126 -10.88 20.73 24.34
C ALA A 126 -11.92 20.75 23.19
N ASP A 127 -11.74 21.61 22.19
CA ASP A 127 -12.70 21.88 21.12
C ASP A 127 -12.17 21.56 19.70
N ARG A 128 -10.89 21.20 19.58
CA ARG A 128 -10.20 21.02 18.30
C ARG A 128 -8.92 20.20 18.42
N VAL A 129 -8.32 19.90 17.28
CA VAL A 129 -6.98 19.33 17.15
C VAL A 129 -6.10 20.32 16.42
N VAL A 130 -4.96 20.67 17.01
CA VAL A 130 -3.91 21.48 16.38
C VAL A 130 -2.94 20.54 15.67
N VAL A 131 -2.62 20.87 14.42
CA VAL A 131 -1.78 20.08 13.52
C VAL A 131 -0.59 20.93 13.09
N GLU A 132 0.62 20.43 13.31
CA GLU A 132 1.86 21.03 12.77
C GLU A 132 2.32 20.22 11.55
N THR A 133 2.85 20.92 10.56
CA THR A 133 3.24 20.34 9.27
C THR A 133 4.73 20.47 9.00
N SER A 134 5.26 19.67 8.07
CA SER A 134 6.66 19.71 7.64
C SER A 134 7.05 21.01 6.91
N ARG A 135 6.06 21.82 6.51
CA ARG A 135 6.27 23.16 5.94
C ARG A 135 6.17 24.28 6.97
N GLY A 136 6.08 23.94 8.27
CA GLY A 136 5.99 24.91 9.35
C GLY A 136 4.62 25.57 9.50
N ARG A 137 3.57 25.09 8.79
CA ARG A 137 2.20 25.56 9.03
C ARG A 137 1.63 24.95 10.30
N THR A 138 0.89 25.76 11.04
CA THR A 138 0.01 25.34 12.12
C THR A 138 -1.44 25.47 11.67
N LEU A 139 -2.18 24.38 11.73
CA LEU A 139 -3.58 24.28 11.30
C LEU A 139 -4.43 23.78 12.48
N ALA A 140 -5.73 24.07 12.46
CA ALA A 140 -6.68 23.49 13.40
C ALA A 140 -7.79 22.77 12.64
N ALA A 141 -8.28 21.67 13.21
CA ALA A 141 -9.49 21.00 12.74
C ALA A 141 -10.35 20.51 13.90
N ARG A 142 -11.66 20.38 13.69
CA ARG A 142 -12.57 19.75 14.65
C ARG A 142 -12.30 18.25 14.76
N VAL A 143 -11.97 17.61 13.64
CA VAL A 143 -11.61 16.20 13.56
C VAL A 143 -10.33 16.00 12.75
N VAL A 144 -9.46 15.11 13.22
CA VAL A 144 -8.30 14.61 12.46
C VAL A 144 -8.43 13.11 12.25
N VAL A 145 -8.29 12.66 11.00
CA VAL A 145 -8.31 11.24 10.64
C VAL A 145 -6.90 10.78 10.25
N GLY A 146 -6.37 9.80 10.98
CA GLY A 146 -5.08 9.17 10.65
C GLY A 146 -5.20 8.12 9.56
N ALA A 147 -4.77 8.45 8.35
CA ALA A 147 -4.69 7.56 7.19
C ALA A 147 -3.23 7.47 6.64
N ASP A 148 -2.25 7.70 7.51
CA ASP A 148 -0.82 7.91 7.24
C ASP A 148 0.03 6.63 7.38
N GLY A 149 -0.62 5.48 7.31
CA GLY A 149 0.01 4.17 7.09
C GLY A 149 0.87 3.64 8.24
N ALA A 150 1.80 2.75 7.89
CA ALA A 150 2.58 1.98 8.87
C ALA A 150 3.43 2.86 9.80
N ALA A 151 3.89 4.02 9.33
CA ALA A 151 4.71 4.95 10.12
C ALA A 151 3.91 6.06 10.82
N SER A 152 2.58 5.95 10.84
CA SER A 152 1.61 6.95 11.28
C SER A 152 2.06 7.82 12.47
N VAL A 153 2.06 9.13 12.27
CA VAL A 153 2.28 10.13 13.31
C VAL A 153 1.05 10.24 14.21
N VAL A 154 -0.16 10.11 13.64
CA VAL A 154 -1.42 10.15 14.39
C VAL A 154 -1.48 9.02 15.41
N ARG A 155 -1.22 7.78 15.00
CA ARG A 155 -1.22 6.62 15.91
C ARG A 155 -0.17 6.78 17.00
N LYS A 156 1.05 7.22 16.65
CA LYS A 156 2.13 7.41 17.62
C LYS A 156 1.77 8.42 18.71
N HIS A 157 1.11 9.51 18.34
CA HIS A 157 0.61 10.50 19.27
C HIS A 157 -0.41 9.88 20.25
N LEU A 158 -1.40 9.15 19.74
CA LEU A 158 -2.48 8.57 20.55
C LEU A 158 -2.00 7.43 21.47
N THR A 159 -1.05 6.61 21.02
CA THR A 159 -0.66 5.38 21.72
C THR A 159 0.70 5.46 22.40
N GLY A 160 1.31 6.65 22.50
CA GLY A 160 2.61 6.82 23.15
C GLY A 160 3.76 6.05 22.48
N ASN A 161 3.65 5.76 21.17
CA ASN A 161 4.71 5.14 20.37
C ASN A 161 5.17 3.76 20.91
N ALA A 162 4.24 2.82 21.13
CA ALA A 162 4.60 1.42 21.36
C ALA A 162 5.61 0.94 20.31
N LYS A 163 6.72 0.31 20.74
CA LYS A 163 7.83 -0.11 19.87
C LYS A 163 7.31 -1.00 18.73
N ALA A 164 7.01 -0.42 17.58
CA ALA A 164 6.76 -1.16 16.36
C ALA A 164 8.13 -1.65 15.86
N LEU A 165 8.37 -2.95 15.98
CA LEU A 165 9.56 -3.55 15.39
C LEU A 165 9.44 -3.43 13.85
N PRO A 166 10.44 -2.89 13.14
CA PRO A 166 10.31 -2.54 11.73
C PRO A 166 10.28 -3.81 10.85
N HIS A 167 9.13 -4.09 10.23
CA HIS A 167 9.03 -5.11 9.19
C HIS A 167 10.01 -4.80 8.06
N ARG A 168 10.70 -5.83 7.57
CA ARG A 168 11.53 -5.72 6.37
C ARG A 168 10.73 -6.19 5.17
N LEU A 169 10.73 -5.39 4.13
CA LEU A 169 10.03 -5.69 2.90
C LEU A 169 10.89 -5.24 1.73
N PHE A 170 11.12 -6.17 0.80
CA PHE A 170 11.74 -5.88 -0.49
C PHE A 170 10.70 -6.11 -1.57
N LYS A 171 10.66 -5.22 -2.55
CA LYS A 171 9.80 -5.29 -3.72
C LYS A 171 10.61 -4.89 -4.95
N ALA A 172 10.43 -5.61 -6.05
CA ALA A 172 10.92 -5.24 -7.36
C ALA A 172 9.83 -5.52 -8.41
N GLU A 173 9.97 -4.92 -9.58
CA GLU A 173 9.16 -5.26 -10.74
C GLU A 173 10.10 -5.63 -11.88
N LEU A 174 9.93 -6.83 -12.44
CA LEU A 174 10.86 -7.42 -13.38
C LEU A 174 10.13 -7.78 -14.68
N PRO A 175 10.77 -7.63 -15.86
CA PRO A 175 10.20 -8.13 -17.11
C PRO A 175 10.17 -9.67 -17.10
N VAL A 176 9.12 -10.23 -17.68
CA VAL A 176 9.06 -11.65 -18.03
C VAL A 176 9.86 -11.85 -19.33
N ALA A 177 10.70 -12.87 -19.38
CA ALA A 177 11.52 -13.16 -20.56
C ALA A 177 10.67 -13.35 -21.83
N ASP A 178 11.24 -12.97 -22.99
CA ASP A 178 10.59 -13.14 -24.28
C ASP A 178 10.30 -14.62 -24.57
N GLY A 179 9.09 -14.92 -25.04
CA GLY A 179 8.62 -16.28 -25.31
C GLY A 179 8.17 -17.09 -24.08
N ALA A 180 8.42 -16.63 -22.85
CA ALA A 180 7.88 -17.26 -21.65
C ALA A 180 6.37 -16.98 -21.51
N ALA A 181 5.63 -18.00 -21.09
CA ALA A 181 4.21 -17.84 -20.75
C ALA A 181 4.07 -16.92 -19.53
N VAL A 182 3.14 -15.96 -19.60
CA VAL A 182 2.77 -15.16 -18.43
C VAL A 182 1.69 -15.94 -17.70
N ASP A 183 2.08 -16.60 -16.61
CA ASP A 183 1.12 -17.22 -15.69
C ASP A 183 0.30 -16.11 -15.02
N ASP A 184 -1.03 -16.20 -15.10
CA ASP A 184 -1.93 -15.24 -14.46
C ASP A 184 -2.16 -15.55 -12.97
N ALA A 185 -1.58 -16.64 -12.47
CA ALA A 185 -1.64 -17.02 -11.07
C ALA A 185 -0.75 -16.15 -10.19
N MET A 186 -1.28 -15.72 -9.04
CA MET A 186 -0.49 -15.13 -7.98
C MET A 186 0.21 -16.20 -7.16
N LEU A 187 1.54 -16.19 -7.08
CA LEU A 187 2.29 -17.09 -6.22
C LEU A 187 2.54 -16.48 -4.84
N TYR A 188 2.21 -17.25 -3.81
CA TYR A 188 2.57 -17.03 -2.42
C TYR A 188 3.48 -18.18 -1.98
N ASP A 189 4.76 -17.90 -1.75
CA ASP A 189 5.75 -18.89 -1.35
C ASP A 189 6.18 -18.69 0.11
N PHE A 190 5.77 -19.64 0.96
CA PHE A 190 6.10 -19.70 2.37
C PHE A 190 7.32 -20.58 2.65
N THR A 191 7.94 -21.19 1.64
CA THR A 191 9.15 -22.02 1.78
C THR A 191 10.27 -21.36 2.57
N PRO A 192 10.56 -20.04 2.42
CA PRO A 192 11.60 -19.38 3.22
C PRO A 192 11.37 -19.45 4.74
N MET A 193 10.15 -19.78 5.21
CA MET A 193 9.88 -20.02 6.63
C MET A 193 10.66 -21.20 7.20
N LEU A 194 10.98 -22.22 6.38
CA LEU A 194 11.83 -23.34 6.78
C LEU A 194 13.25 -22.89 7.14
N HIS A 195 13.65 -21.69 6.69
CA HIS A 195 14.98 -21.12 6.90
C HIS A 195 14.96 -19.88 7.82
N GLY A 196 13.86 -19.69 8.56
CA GLY A 196 13.73 -18.68 9.60
C GLY A 196 13.11 -17.36 9.15
N VAL A 197 12.67 -17.23 7.89
CA VAL A 197 11.87 -16.06 7.47
C VAL A 197 10.50 -16.12 8.16
N ARG A 198 10.09 -15.03 8.81
CA ARG A 198 8.74 -14.87 9.33
C ARG A 198 7.89 -14.08 8.34
N GLY A 199 7.37 -14.74 7.33
CA GLY A 199 6.62 -14.10 6.24
C GLY A 199 6.65 -14.96 4.99
N TYR A 200 6.51 -14.34 3.83
CA TYR A 200 6.45 -15.03 2.55
C TYR A 200 7.08 -14.22 1.44
N LEU A 201 7.45 -14.92 0.39
CA LEU A 201 7.81 -14.38 -0.91
C LEU A 201 6.56 -14.36 -1.80
N TRP A 202 6.45 -13.38 -2.67
CA TRP A 202 5.41 -13.35 -3.69
C TRP A 202 5.98 -13.15 -5.09
N VAL A 203 5.24 -13.65 -6.07
CA VAL A 203 5.40 -13.35 -7.50
C VAL A 203 4.00 -13.16 -8.07
N PHE A 204 3.65 -11.90 -8.33
CA PHE A 204 2.34 -11.55 -8.88
C PHE A 204 2.50 -11.01 -10.30
N PRO A 205 1.76 -11.53 -11.28
CA PRO A 205 1.75 -10.98 -12.62
C PRO A 205 1.16 -9.58 -12.60
N VAL A 206 1.82 -8.64 -13.28
CA VAL A 206 1.32 -7.28 -13.51
C VAL A 206 1.28 -7.03 -15.02
N HIS A 207 0.53 -6.02 -15.46
CA HIS A 207 0.44 -5.66 -16.86
C HIS A 207 1.83 -5.38 -17.49
N ASP A 208 1.88 -5.27 -18.83
CA ASP A 208 3.11 -5.06 -19.61
C ASP A 208 4.12 -6.24 -19.55
N ARG A 209 3.62 -7.48 -19.41
CA ARG A 209 4.45 -8.70 -19.29
C ARG A 209 5.51 -8.59 -18.20
N ARG A 210 5.12 -8.11 -17.03
CA ARG A 210 6.00 -7.94 -15.86
C ARG A 210 5.48 -8.74 -14.67
N VAL A 211 6.36 -8.94 -13.70
CA VAL A 211 6.02 -9.54 -12.41
C VAL A 211 6.44 -8.62 -11.27
N ASN A 212 5.52 -8.38 -10.35
CA ASN A 212 5.81 -7.79 -9.05
C ASN A 212 6.28 -8.90 -8.12
N VAL A 213 7.53 -8.79 -7.68
CA VAL A 213 8.17 -9.77 -6.81
C VAL A 213 8.57 -9.13 -5.51
N GLY A 214 8.59 -9.91 -4.45
CA GLY A 214 9.14 -9.44 -3.20
C GLY A 214 9.06 -10.43 -2.08
N ILE A 215 9.58 -10.03 -0.93
CA ILE A 215 9.61 -10.85 0.27
C ILE A 215 9.40 -9.95 1.49
N MET A 216 8.59 -10.45 2.43
CA MET A 216 8.34 -9.79 3.70
C MET A 216 8.88 -10.62 4.86
N HIS A 217 9.47 -9.94 5.83
CA HIS A 217 9.96 -10.54 7.07
C HIS A 217 9.52 -9.72 8.28
N TYR A 218 8.71 -10.35 9.13
CA TYR A 218 8.48 -9.86 10.49
C TYR A 218 9.80 -9.91 11.27
N PRO A 219 10.07 -8.87 12.09
CA PRO A 219 11.31 -8.76 12.85
C PRO A 219 11.69 -10.04 13.60
N SER A 220 12.94 -10.45 13.41
CA SER A 220 13.58 -11.53 14.15
C SER A 220 15.09 -11.28 14.23
N THR A 221 15.76 -11.91 15.19
CA THR A 221 17.22 -11.93 15.29
C THR A 221 17.88 -12.92 14.31
N ARG A 222 17.09 -13.78 13.64
CA ARG A 222 17.60 -14.90 12.82
C ARG A 222 17.89 -14.53 11.37
N VAL A 223 17.18 -13.53 10.82
CA VAL A 223 17.30 -13.17 9.38
C VAL A 223 17.57 -11.68 9.21
N GLY A 224 18.77 -11.40 8.69
CA GLY A 224 19.25 -10.08 8.28
C GLY A 224 18.65 -9.59 6.96
N GLY A 225 18.89 -8.32 6.60
CA GLY A 225 18.55 -7.79 5.28
C GLY A 225 19.23 -8.54 4.13
N PRO A 226 20.56 -8.78 4.18
CA PRO A 226 21.27 -9.53 3.14
C PRO A 226 20.70 -10.94 2.93
N LYS A 227 20.54 -11.70 4.02
CA LYS A 227 19.94 -13.05 3.99
C LYS A 227 18.51 -13.05 3.44
N LEU A 228 17.73 -11.98 3.67
CA LEU A 228 16.39 -11.86 3.11
C LEU A 228 16.41 -11.69 1.57
N ILE A 229 17.41 -10.99 1.04
CA ILE A 229 17.63 -10.85 -0.41
C ILE A 229 18.11 -12.16 -1.01
N GLU A 230 18.99 -12.91 -0.33
CA GLU A 230 19.39 -14.26 -0.74
C GLU A 230 18.18 -15.20 -0.86
N HIS A 231 17.28 -15.20 0.14
CA HIS A 231 16.03 -15.95 0.07
C HIS A 231 15.13 -15.51 -1.07
N LEU A 232 15.06 -14.20 -1.35
CA LEU A 232 14.34 -13.69 -2.52
C LEU A 232 14.93 -14.22 -3.83
N GLY A 233 16.25 -14.09 -4.02
CA GLY A 233 16.93 -14.56 -5.22
C GLY A 233 16.77 -16.07 -5.45
N ALA A 234 16.94 -16.88 -4.40
CA ALA A 234 16.77 -18.33 -4.48
C ALA A 234 15.32 -18.72 -4.85
N GLY A 235 14.33 -18.13 -4.17
CA GLY A 235 12.92 -18.43 -4.46
C GLY A 235 12.46 -17.96 -5.84
N LEU A 236 13.01 -16.85 -6.33
CA LEU A 236 12.73 -16.35 -7.69
C LEU A 236 13.35 -17.24 -8.77
N ALA A 237 14.57 -17.74 -8.55
CA ALA A 237 15.24 -18.63 -9.51
C ALA A 237 14.44 -19.92 -9.76
N GLU A 238 13.78 -20.45 -8.72
CA GLU A 238 12.92 -21.64 -8.83
C GLU A 238 11.66 -21.41 -9.68
N VAL A 239 11.29 -20.16 -9.93
CA VAL A 239 10.16 -19.77 -10.80
C VAL A 239 10.61 -19.04 -12.07
N GLY A 240 11.90 -19.18 -12.42
CA GLY A 240 12.46 -18.65 -13.67
C GLY A 240 12.63 -17.12 -13.67
N VAL A 241 12.68 -16.48 -12.51
CA VAL A 241 12.88 -15.04 -12.36
C VAL A 241 14.23 -14.76 -11.72
N THR A 242 15.03 -13.89 -12.32
CA THR A 242 16.36 -13.54 -11.80
C THR A 242 16.40 -12.09 -11.36
N LEU A 243 16.90 -11.82 -10.15
CA LEU A 243 17.17 -10.46 -9.70
C LEU A 243 18.37 -9.90 -10.48
N PRO A 244 18.34 -8.64 -10.93
CA PRO A 244 19.51 -8.01 -11.54
C PRO A 244 20.67 -7.97 -10.54
N ALA A 245 21.89 -8.15 -11.05
CA ALA A 245 23.11 -7.94 -10.27
C ALA A 245 23.18 -6.48 -9.80
N ARG A 246 23.67 -6.27 -8.57
CA ARG A 246 23.88 -4.93 -8.01
C ARG A 246 25.09 -4.25 -8.61
#